data_AF-A0A963U0Q0-F1
#
_entry.id   AF-A0A963U0Q0-F1
#
_cell.length_a   1.000
_cell.length_b   1.000
_cell.length_c   1.000
_cell.angle_alpha   90.00
_cell.angle_beta   90.00
_cell.angle_gamma   90.00
#
_symmetry.space_group_name_H-M   'P 1'
#
loop_
_entity.id
_entity.type
_entity.pdbx_description
1 polymer ?
#
loop_
_entity_poly.entity_id
_entity_poly.type
_entity_poly.pdbx_seq_one_letter_code
_entity_poly.pdbx_strand_id
1 'polypeptide(L)'
;EAPAAENLPMLMGLLGVWHRNVCGLPSRAIIPYDQRLSRFAAYLQQLDMESNGKRVTRDGKPVRGSTGPIVWGEPGTNGQHAFFQLLHQGTDVIPVEFLIAAEPHETGMAEHHALLIANCLAQSQALMKGRTLKEAEAQLLAMGKSKAEVKALAQHRVFTGNRPSLTLAYRKLDPF
;
A
#
# COMPACT_ATOMS: atom_id res chain seq x y z
N GLU A 1 7.29 -23.06 17.90
CA GLU A 1 7.69 -22.22 16.75
C GLU A 1 6.86 -22.61 15.54
N ALA A 2 6.41 -21.64 14.73
CA ALA A 2 5.64 -21.94 13.52
C ALA A 2 6.58 -22.36 12.37
N PRO A 3 6.18 -23.32 11.50
CA PRO A 3 6.93 -23.65 10.28
C PRO A 3 7.18 -22.42 9.42
N ALA A 4 8.29 -22.39 8.66
CA ALA A 4 8.68 -21.21 7.87
C ALA A 4 7.59 -20.71 6.90
N ALA A 5 6.83 -21.63 6.30
CA ALA A 5 5.72 -21.32 5.38
C ALA A 5 4.46 -20.78 6.08
N GLU A 6 4.40 -20.83 7.41
CA GLU A 6 3.28 -20.37 8.24
C GLU A 6 3.72 -19.24 9.21
N ASN A 7 5.00 -18.88 9.19
CA ASN A 7 5.57 -17.86 10.07
C ASN A 7 5.43 -16.48 9.42
N LEU A 8 4.43 -15.71 9.85
CA LEU A 8 4.09 -14.41 9.29
C LEU A 8 5.30 -13.44 9.24
N PRO A 9 6.08 -13.22 10.33
CA PRO A 9 7.29 -12.39 10.27
C PRO A 9 8.31 -12.86 9.22
N MET A 10 8.56 -14.17 9.10
CA MET A 10 9.49 -14.71 8.10
C MET A 10 8.98 -14.45 6.68
N LEU A 11 7.70 -14.71 6.42
CA LEU A 11 7.07 -14.46 5.12
C LEU A 11 7.13 -12.98 4.74
N MET A 12 6.82 -12.08 5.67
CA MET A 12 6.91 -10.63 5.45
C MET A 12 8.35 -10.18 5.16
N GLY A 13 9.33 -10.72 5.90
CA GLY A 13 10.74 -10.45 5.64
C GLY A 13 11.18 -10.90 4.24
N LEU A 14 10.79 -12.12 3.85
CA LEU A 14 11.09 -12.66 2.51
C LEU A 14 10.40 -11.87 1.40
N LEU A 15 9.14 -11.44 1.60
CA LEU A 15 8.44 -10.58 0.65
C LEU A 15 9.13 -9.22 0.49
N GLY A 16 9.64 -8.65 1.58
CA GLY A 16 10.46 -7.44 1.55
C GLY A 16 11.75 -7.64 0.73
N VAL A 17 12.44 -8.76 0.91
CA VAL A 17 13.62 -9.12 0.11
C VAL A 17 13.25 -9.28 -1.36
N TRP A 18 12.15 -9.96 -1.67
CA TRP A 18 11.65 -10.12 -3.04
C TRP A 18 11.41 -8.75 -3.70
N HIS A 19 10.63 -7.87 -3.08
CA HIS A 19 10.36 -6.54 -3.62
C HIS A 19 11.63 -5.71 -3.78
N ARG A 20 12.52 -5.70 -2.78
CA ARG A 20 13.70 -4.82 -2.79
C ARG A 20 14.84 -5.33 -3.66
N ASN A 21 15.17 -6.61 -3.57
CA ASN A 21 16.36 -7.17 -4.21
C ASN A 21 16.05 -7.88 -5.54
N VAL A 22 14.85 -8.40 -5.73
CA VAL A 22 14.47 -9.05 -7.00
C VAL A 22 13.70 -8.10 -7.91
N CYS A 23 12.68 -7.41 -7.39
CA CYS A 23 11.91 -6.44 -8.18
C CYS A 23 12.57 -5.05 -8.25
N GLY A 24 13.60 -4.78 -7.43
CA GLY A 24 14.31 -3.50 -7.43
C GLY A 24 13.52 -2.32 -6.85
N LEU A 25 12.46 -2.58 -6.07
CA LEU A 25 11.57 -1.54 -5.54
C LEU A 25 12.19 -0.90 -4.28
N PRO A 26 12.55 0.41 -4.30
CA PRO A 26 13.39 1.00 -3.26
C PRO A 26 12.61 1.45 -2.01
N SER A 27 11.29 1.55 -2.10
CA SER A 27 10.43 2.07 -1.04
C SER A 27 9.22 1.18 -0.80
N ARG A 28 8.66 1.23 0.40
CA ARG A 28 7.35 0.63 0.74
C ARG A 28 6.50 1.63 1.52
N ALA A 29 5.19 1.58 1.29
CA ALA A 29 4.21 2.46 1.93
C ALA A 29 3.41 1.70 3.00
N ILE A 30 3.32 2.25 4.22
CA ILE A 30 2.52 1.70 5.32
C ILE A 30 1.29 2.58 5.52
N ILE A 31 0.10 2.03 5.32
CA ILE A 31 -1.15 2.79 5.28
C ILE A 31 -2.17 2.19 6.24
N PRO A 32 -2.15 2.58 7.52
CA PRO A 32 -3.17 2.17 8.46
C PRO A 32 -4.49 2.86 8.19
N TYR A 33 -5.57 2.11 8.02
CA TYR A 33 -6.93 2.65 8.02
C TYR A 33 -7.44 2.76 9.45
N ASP A 34 -6.67 3.47 10.27
CA ASP A 34 -7.01 3.80 11.65
C ASP A 34 -6.22 5.05 12.07
N GLN A 35 -6.94 6.10 12.48
CA GLN A 35 -6.31 7.37 12.87
C GLN A 35 -5.45 7.25 14.14
N ARG A 36 -5.73 6.28 15.02
CA ARG A 36 -4.91 5.99 16.20
C ARG A 36 -3.49 5.57 15.83
N LEU A 37 -3.30 5.03 14.62
CA LEU A 37 -2.00 4.62 14.07
C LEU A 37 -1.29 5.71 13.27
N SER A 38 -1.64 6.99 13.46
CA SER A 38 -1.01 8.13 12.78
C SER A 38 0.51 8.25 12.93
N ARG A 39 1.09 7.66 13.97
CA ARG A 39 2.55 7.64 14.18
C ARG A 39 3.19 6.29 13.87
N PHE A 40 2.40 5.31 13.41
CA PHE A 40 2.88 3.95 13.18
C PHE A 40 3.90 3.89 12.04
N ALA A 41 3.64 4.56 10.91
CA ALA A 41 4.60 4.63 9.81
C ALA A 41 5.91 5.32 10.24
N ALA A 42 5.82 6.40 11.04
CA ALA A 42 6.99 7.09 11.59
C ALA A 42 7.78 6.22 12.59
N TYR A 43 7.10 5.41 13.40
CA TYR A 43 7.76 4.42 14.25
C TYR A 43 8.52 3.38 13.41
N LEU A 44 7.89 2.87 12.34
CA LEU A 44 8.51 1.90 11.45
C LEU A 44 9.68 2.47 10.63
N GLN A 45 9.68 3.77 10.34
CA GLN A 45 10.83 4.45 9.74
C GLN A 45 12.07 4.24 10.58
N GLN A 46 12.00 4.54 11.88
CA GLN A 46 13.12 4.32 12.77
C GLN A 46 13.46 2.83 12.85
N LEU A 47 12.48 1.98 13.16
CA LEU A 47 12.69 0.54 13.36
C LEU A 47 13.38 -0.12 12.16
N ASP A 48 12.92 0.13 10.94
CA ASP A 48 13.46 -0.52 9.74
C ASP A 48 14.69 0.21 9.19
N MET A 49 14.58 1.52 8.96
CA MET A 49 15.62 2.26 8.24
C MET A 49 16.89 2.41 9.07
N GLU A 50 16.79 2.60 10.39
CA GLU A 50 17.96 2.66 11.27
C GLU A 50 18.62 1.28 11.44
N SER A 51 17.82 0.22 11.49
CA SER A 51 18.30 -1.15 11.62
C SER A 51 18.98 -1.65 10.34
N ASN A 52 18.32 -1.48 9.19
CA ASN A 52 18.67 -2.12 7.93
C ASN A 52 19.29 -1.17 6.90
N GLY A 53 19.31 0.15 7.14
CA GLY A 53 20.00 1.15 6.33
C GLY A 53 21.52 1.08 6.45
N LYS A 54 22.09 -0.08 6.13
CA LYS A 54 23.51 -0.43 6.32
C LYS A 54 24.18 -0.73 4.99
N ARG A 55 25.50 -0.61 4.95
CA ARG A 55 26.33 -0.83 3.75
C ARG A 55 27.45 -1.86 3.92
N VAL A 56 27.59 -2.43 5.11
CA VAL A 56 28.66 -3.38 5.47
C VAL A 56 28.03 -4.63 6.07
N THR A 57 28.53 -5.80 5.69
CA THR A 57 28.14 -7.09 6.24
C THR A 57 28.74 -7.30 7.63
N ARG A 58 28.33 -8.36 8.33
CA ARG A 58 28.89 -8.73 9.64
C ARG A 58 30.40 -9.02 9.59
N ASP A 59 30.92 -9.43 8.44
CA ASP A 59 32.34 -9.71 8.22
C ASP A 59 33.16 -8.45 7.83
N GLY A 60 32.57 -7.25 7.92
CA GLY A 60 33.25 -6.00 7.59
C GLY A 60 33.39 -5.73 6.08
N LYS A 61 32.75 -6.53 5.22
CA LYS A 61 32.81 -6.36 3.75
C LYS A 61 31.66 -5.49 3.23
N PRO A 62 31.84 -4.72 2.15
CA PRO A 62 30.72 -4.04 1.50
C PRO A 62 29.61 -5.02 1.06
N VAL A 63 28.35 -4.60 1.20
CA VAL A 63 27.19 -5.38 0.68
C VAL A 63 27.17 -5.38 -0.85
N ARG A 64 26.71 -6.47 -1.46
CA ARG A 64 26.65 -6.63 -2.94
C ARG A 64 25.31 -6.21 -3.56
N GLY A 65 24.31 -5.91 -2.73
CA GLY A 65 22.96 -5.60 -3.17
C GLY A 65 22.29 -4.53 -2.32
N SER A 66 21.00 -4.37 -2.52
CA SER A 66 20.18 -3.41 -1.78
C SER A 66 19.89 -3.88 -0.36
N THR A 67 19.97 -2.97 0.61
CA THR A 67 19.61 -3.22 2.02
C THR A 67 18.23 -2.63 2.36
N GLY A 68 18.04 -2.00 3.52
CA GLY A 68 16.73 -1.54 4.00
C GLY A 68 16.02 -0.57 3.04
N PRO A 69 14.69 -0.70 2.83
CA PRO A 69 13.87 0.19 2.01
C PRO A 69 13.65 1.55 2.67
N ILE A 70 13.23 2.53 1.85
CA ILE A 70 12.59 3.74 2.39
C ILE A 70 11.19 3.34 2.87
N VAL A 71 10.89 3.62 4.12
CA VAL A 71 9.58 3.36 4.73
C VAL A 71 8.86 4.70 4.89
N TRP A 72 7.59 4.77 4.51
CA TRP A 72 6.80 5.99 4.64
C TRP A 72 5.31 5.68 4.62
N GLY A 73 4.48 6.66 4.97
CA GLY A 73 3.03 6.52 4.87
C GLY A 73 2.29 7.39 5.89
N GLU A 74 0.97 7.41 5.74
CA GLU A 74 0.02 8.17 6.56
C GLU A 74 -1.27 7.36 6.68
N PRO A 75 -2.09 7.59 7.72
CA PRO A 75 -3.38 6.93 7.84
C PRO A 75 -4.31 7.17 6.65
N GLY A 76 -5.10 6.14 6.33
CA GLY A 76 -6.29 6.29 5.51
C GLY A 76 -7.42 6.96 6.30
N THR A 77 -8.32 7.71 5.67
CA THR A 77 -8.39 8.00 4.22
C THR A 77 -7.59 9.23 3.80
N ASN A 78 -6.99 9.97 4.75
CA ASN A 78 -6.26 11.21 4.47
C ASN A 78 -5.15 11.02 3.43
N GLY A 79 -4.37 9.94 3.53
CA GLY A 79 -3.34 9.59 2.55
C GLY A 79 -3.87 9.43 1.12
N GLN A 80 -5.14 9.03 0.95
CA GLN A 80 -5.79 8.87 -0.36
C GLN A 80 -5.88 10.19 -1.14
N HIS A 81 -5.96 11.31 -0.42
CA HIS A 81 -6.03 12.65 -1.02
C HIS A 81 -4.66 13.33 -1.13
N ALA A 82 -3.58 12.68 -0.69
CA ALA A 82 -2.24 13.23 -0.73
C ALA A 82 -1.37 12.59 -1.83
N PHE A 83 -1.09 11.29 -1.71
CA PHE A 83 -0.07 10.62 -2.53
C PHE A 83 -0.56 9.36 -3.26
N PHE A 84 -1.81 8.95 -3.08
CA PHE A 84 -2.35 7.77 -3.77
C PHE A 84 -2.39 7.94 -5.28
N GLN A 85 -2.49 9.18 -5.77
CA GLN A 85 -2.36 9.47 -7.19
C GLN A 85 -1.03 8.94 -7.75
N LEU A 86 0.08 9.14 -7.01
CA LEU A 86 1.39 8.58 -7.38
C LEU A 86 1.38 7.06 -7.24
N LEU A 87 0.82 6.51 -6.16
CA LEU A 87 0.74 5.06 -5.99
C LEU A 87 0.02 4.37 -7.15
N HIS A 88 -0.99 5.02 -7.73
CA HIS A 88 -1.83 4.46 -8.79
C HIS A 88 -1.33 4.69 -10.21
N GLN A 89 -0.89 5.91 -10.53
CA GLN A 89 -0.54 6.33 -11.88
C GLN A 89 0.92 6.78 -12.03
N GLY A 90 1.67 6.84 -10.93
CA GLY A 90 3.10 7.14 -10.97
C GLY A 90 3.90 6.07 -11.70
N THR A 91 5.10 6.43 -12.14
CA THR A 91 6.00 5.51 -12.87
C THR A 91 6.70 4.51 -11.96
N ASP A 92 6.85 4.86 -10.68
CA ASP A 92 7.40 3.95 -9.68
C ASP A 92 6.33 3.00 -9.14
N VAL A 93 6.73 1.75 -8.93
CA VAL A 93 5.91 0.75 -8.22
C VAL A 93 6.33 0.75 -6.76
N ILE A 94 5.38 1.04 -5.88
CA ILE A 94 5.61 1.08 -4.44
C ILE A 94 4.70 0.02 -3.81
N PRO A 95 5.26 -1.05 -3.21
CA PRO A 95 4.48 -2.01 -2.45
C PRO A 95 3.77 -1.31 -1.30
N VAL A 96 2.48 -1.61 -1.13
CA VAL A 96 1.61 -0.99 -0.13
C VAL A 96 1.18 -2.00 0.91
N GLU A 97 1.37 -1.68 2.19
CA GLU A 97 0.89 -2.47 3.31
C GLU A 97 -0.29 -1.74 3.96
N PHE A 98 -1.49 -2.29 3.82
CA PHE A 98 -2.70 -1.80 4.45
C PHE A 98 -2.92 -2.49 5.79
N LEU A 99 -3.35 -1.73 6.79
CA LEU A 99 -3.76 -2.24 8.09
C LEU A 99 -5.20 -1.82 8.36
N ILE A 100 -6.07 -2.73 8.80
CA ILE A 100 -7.48 -2.42 9.07
C ILE A 100 -8.04 -3.30 10.19
N ALA A 101 -8.72 -2.66 11.16
CA ALA A 101 -9.49 -3.37 12.18
C ALA A 101 -10.85 -3.81 11.61
N ALA A 102 -11.32 -5.00 11.98
CA ALA A 102 -12.65 -5.48 11.62
C ALA A 102 -13.77 -4.87 12.49
N GLU A 103 -13.44 -4.52 13.73
CA GLU A 103 -14.36 -3.95 14.71
C GLU A 103 -13.98 -2.50 15.05
N PRO A 104 -14.95 -1.57 15.13
CA PRO A 104 -14.70 -0.23 15.59
C PRO A 104 -14.50 -0.19 17.11
N HIS A 105 -13.88 0.88 17.59
CA HIS A 105 -13.92 1.25 19.01
C HIS A 105 -15.16 2.09 19.34
N GLU A 106 -15.61 2.91 18.38
CA GLU A 106 -16.57 3.98 18.64
C GLU A 106 -18.00 3.46 18.55
N THR A 107 -18.78 3.65 19.61
CA THR A 107 -20.21 3.36 19.61
C THR A 107 -20.95 4.33 18.69
N GLY A 108 -21.92 3.83 17.93
CA GLY A 108 -22.69 4.64 16.97
C GLY A 108 -21.98 5.00 15.66
N MET A 109 -20.74 4.55 15.44
CA MET A 109 -19.96 4.85 14.23
C MET A 109 -19.81 3.64 13.28
N ALA A 110 -20.70 2.66 13.37
CA ALA A 110 -20.61 1.42 12.57
C ALA A 110 -20.62 1.70 11.06
N GLU A 111 -21.45 2.62 10.57
CA GLU A 111 -21.51 2.99 9.15
C GLU A 111 -20.21 3.64 8.66
N HIS A 112 -19.63 4.54 9.47
CA HIS A 112 -18.35 5.18 9.16
C HIS A 112 -17.23 4.14 9.09
N HIS A 113 -17.21 3.18 10.01
CA HIS A 113 -16.24 2.10 10.00
C HIS A 113 -16.42 1.15 8.80
N ALA A 114 -17.66 0.85 8.42
CA ALA A 114 -17.94 0.07 7.21
C ALA A 114 -17.43 0.77 5.95
N LEU A 115 -17.62 2.09 5.83
CA LEU A 115 -17.05 2.89 4.74
C LEU A 115 -15.52 2.89 4.77
N LEU A 116 -14.90 2.94 5.95
CA LEU A 116 -13.45 2.87 6.10
C LEU A 116 -12.89 1.53 5.60
N ILE A 117 -13.50 0.41 6.00
CA ILE A 117 -13.16 -0.94 5.51
C ILE A 117 -13.36 -1.03 4.00
N ALA A 118 -14.52 -0.58 3.48
CA ALA A 118 -14.81 -0.60 2.05
C ALA A 118 -13.76 0.17 1.25
N ASN A 119 -13.33 1.33 1.73
CA ASN A 119 -12.26 2.11 1.10
C ASN A 119 -10.90 1.40 1.17
N CYS A 120 -10.56 0.71 2.26
CA CYS A 120 -9.32 -0.07 2.37
C CYS A 120 -9.27 -1.16 1.30
N LEU A 121 -10.32 -1.97 1.22
CA LEU A 121 -10.43 -3.07 0.27
C LEU A 121 -10.55 -2.59 -1.18
N ALA A 122 -11.23 -1.48 -1.43
CA ALA A 122 -11.32 -0.89 -2.76
C ALA A 122 -9.95 -0.40 -3.26
N GLN A 123 -9.10 0.15 -2.39
CA GLN A 123 -7.77 0.62 -2.77
C GLN A 123 -6.82 -0.54 -3.09
N SER A 124 -6.82 -1.62 -2.30
CA SER A 124 -6.04 -2.82 -2.63
C SER A 124 -6.52 -3.46 -3.95
N GLN A 125 -7.83 -3.53 -4.16
CA GLN A 125 -8.39 -4.01 -5.43
C GLN A 125 -7.99 -3.12 -6.62
N ALA A 126 -8.04 -1.80 -6.46
CA ALA A 126 -7.67 -0.86 -7.52
C ALA A 126 -6.20 -0.97 -7.91
N LEU A 127 -5.29 -1.13 -6.92
CA LEU A 127 -3.86 -1.37 -7.17
C LEU A 127 -3.62 -2.67 -7.94
N MET A 128 -4.38 -3.73 -7.63
CA MET A 128 -4.28 -5.02 -8.32
C MET A 128 -4.84 -4.95 -9.75
N LYS A 129 -6.09 -4.52 -9.91
CA LYS A 129 -6.83 -4.62 -11.18
C LYS A 129 -6.51 -3.49 -12.16
N GLY A 130 -6.28 -2.28 -11.66
CA GLY A 130 -6.25 -1.09 -12.49
C GLY A 130 -7.58 -0.81 -13.19
N ARG A 131 -7.49 -0.13 -14.32
CA ARG A 131 -8.60 0.24 -15.21
C ARG A 131 -8.05 0.39 -16.62
N THR A 132 -8.53 -0.44 -17.53
CA THR A 132 -8.13 -0.43 -18.94
C THR A 132 -8.66 0.80 -19.67
N LEU A 133 -8.09 1.10 -20.84
CA LEU A 133 -8.58 2.18 -21.71
C LEU A 133 -10.06 1.99 -22.07
N LYS A 134 -10.45 0.76 -22.43
CA LYS A 134 -11.84 0.44 -22.80
C LYS A 134 -12.82 0.71 -21.65
N GLU A 135 -12.44 0.36 -20.42
CA GLU A 135 -13.25 0.64 -19.23
C GLU A 135 -13.33 2.15 -18.94
N ALA A 136 -12.22 2.87 -19.11
CA ALA A 136 -12.19 4.33 -18.95
C ALA A 136 -13.06 5.05 -20.00
N GLU A 137 -13.01 4.62 -21.26
CA GLU A 137 -13.86 5.12 -22.34
C GLU A 137 -15.34 4.85 -22.06
N ALA A 138 -15.68 3.62 -21.66
CA ALA A 138 -17.05 3.24 -21.31
C ALA A 138 -17.59 4.07 -20.13
N GLN A 139 -16.77 4.32 -19.10
CA GLN A 139 -17.15 5.19 -17.98
C GLN A 139 -17.40 6.63 -18.42
N LEU A 140 -16.53 7.20 -19.26
CA LEU A 140 -16.70 8.58 -19.75
C LEU A 140 -17.97 8.72 -20.60
N LEU A 141 -18.25 7.74 -21.46
CA LEU A 141 -19.49 7.70 -22.24
C LEU A 141 -20.73 7.60 -21.34
N ALA A 142 -20.70 6.75 -20.31
CA ALA A 142 -21.79 6.64 -19.34
C ALA A 142 -22.01 7.94 -18.52
N MET A 143 -20.97 8.75 -18.36
CA MET A 143 -21.06 10.10 -17.77
C MET A 143 -21.57 11.17 -18.76
N GLY A 144 -21.99 10.78 -19.97
CA GLY A 144 -22.55 11.68 -20.98
C GLY A 144 -21.52 12.50 -21.77
N LYS A 145 -20.24 12.10 -21.76
CA LYS A 145 -19.18 12.80 -22.50
C LYS A 145 -19.26 12.56 -24.01
N SER A 146 -18.95 13.59 -24.79
CA SER A 146 -18.86 13.48 -26.24
C SER A 146 -17.69 12.58 -26.67
N LYS A 147 -17.74 12.01 -27.88
CA LYS A 147 -16.64 11.18 -28.42
C LYS A 147 -15.29 11.92 -28.44
N ALA A 148 -15.31 13.23 -28.69
CA ALA A 148 -14.11 14.05 -28.69
C ALA A 148 -13.53 14.18 -27.27
N GLU A 149 -14.38 14.46 -26.27
CA GLU A 149 -13.95 14.49 -24.86
C GLU A 149 -13.46 13.12 -24.38
N VAL A 150 -14.13 12.03 -24.76
CA VAL A 150 -13.71 10.66 -24.41
C VAL A 150 -12.30 10.39 -24.94
N LYS A 151 -12.06 10.67 -26.23
CA LYS A 151 -10.74 10.50 -26.84
C LYS A 151 -9.65 11.32 -26.14
N ALA A 152 -9.98 12.53 -25.69
CA ALA A 152 -9.05 13.41 -24.98
C ALA A 152 -8.78 12.97 -23.53
N LEU A 153 -9.77 12.39 -22.83
CA LEU A 153 -9.70 12.15 -21.39
C LEU A 153 -9.40 10.70 -21.00
N ALA A 154 -9.72 9.72 -21.85
CA ALA A 154 -9.70 8.31 -21.46
C ALA A 154 -8.31 7.83 -21.01
N GLN A 155 -7.25 8.25 -21.70
CA GLN A 155 -5.87 7.89 -21.36
C GLN A 155 -5.46 8.38 -19.96
N HIS A 156 -5.88 9.57 -19.56
CA HIS A 156 -5.63 10.11 -18.22
C HIS A 156 -6.37 9.36 -17.11
N ARG A 157 -7.37 8.53 -17.47
CA ARG A 157 -8.16 7.71 -16.56
C ARG A 157 -7.78 6.24 -16.59
N VAL A 158 -6.73 5.86 -17.32
CA VAL A 158 -6.17 4.51 -17.27
C VAL A 158 -5.39 4.32 -15.98
N PHE A 159 -5.55 3.15 -15.36
CA PHE A 159 -4.77 2.71 -14.22
C PHE A 159 -4.13 1.38 -14.62
N THR A 160 -2.80 1.28 -14.53
CA THR A 160 -2.08 0.09 -15.03
C THR A 160 -2.42 -1.17 -14.24
N GLY A 161 -2.83 -1.03 -12.97
CA GLY A 161 -2.94 -2.15 -12.05
C GLY A 161 -1.58 -2.83 -11.85
N ASN A 162 -1.60 -4.11 -11.46
CA ASN A 162 -0.41 -4.92 -11.19
C ASN A 162 0.57 -4.26 -10.21
N ARG A 163 0.03 -3.58 -9.19
CA ARG A 163 0.80 -2.93 -8.12
C ARG A 163 0.61 -3.73 -6.84
N PRO A 164 1.68 -4.24 -6.22
CA PRO A 164 1.57 -5.18 -5.11
C PRO A 164 1.06 -4.48 -3.85
N SER A 165 0.13 -5.14 -3.16
CA SER A 165 -0.30 -4.73 -1.82
C SER A 165 -0.52 -5.93 -0.90
N LEU A 166 -0.29 -5.73 0.38
CA LEU A 166 -0.67 -6.64 1.47
C LEU A 166 -1.77 -5.97 2.30
N THR A 167 -2.76 -6.73 2.75
CA THR A 167 -3.76 -6.25 3.72
C THR A 167 -3.69 -7.09 4.98
N LEU A 168 -3.24 -6.48 6.08
CA LEU A 168 -3.27 -7.03 7.42
C LEU A 168 -4.59 -6.62 8.09
N ALA A 169 -5.53 -7.55 8.12
CA ALA A 169 -6.77 -7.40 8.86
C ALA A 169 -6.63 -8.02 10.25
N TYR A 170 -7.04 -7.29 11.27
CA TYR A 170 -7.06 -7.76 12.66
C TYR A 170 -8.42 -7.44 13.29
N ARG A 171 -8.76 -8.10 14.40
CA ARG A 171 -10.09 -7.99 14.97
C ARG A 171 -10.40 -6.57 15.42
N LYS A 172 -9.59 -6.02 16.32
CA LYS A 172 -9.75 -4.70 16.93
C LYS A 172 -8.37 -4.16 17.31
N LEU A 173 -8.19 -2.85 17.34
CA LEU A 173 -6.93 -2.23 17.75
C LEU A 173 -6.90 -2.08 19.28
N ASP A 174 -6.68 -3.18 19.99
CA ASP A 174 -6.55 -3.15 21.44
C ASP A 174 -5.07 -3.15 21.88
N PRO A 175 -4.76 -3.07 23.19
CA PRO A 175 -3.37 -3.04 23.65
C PRO A 175 -2.53 -4.30 23.38
N PHE A 176 -3.13 -5.44 23.02
CA PHE A 176 -2.45 -6.71 22.76
C PHE A 176 -2.22 -6.92 21.26
#